data_AF-A0A5M6ZL67-F1
#
_entry.id   AF-A0A5M6ZL67-F1
#
_cell.length_a   1.000
_cell.length_b   1.000
_cell.length_c   1.000
_cell.angle_alpha   90.00
_cell.angle_beta   90.00
_cell.angle_gamma   90.00
#
_symmetry.space_group_name_H-M   'P 1'
#
loop_
_entity.id
_entity.type
_entity.pdbx_description
1 polymer ?
#
loop_
_entity_poly.entity_id
_entity_poly.type
_entity_poly.pdbx_seq_one_letter_code
_entity_poly.pdbx_strand_id
1 'polypeptide(L)'
;MTTILSWPRLAGAFSALVLFAAACAHAVSDPTAPDAVVAFGGPDRVVIETADGPVEFLAEIAATDEQRQRGLMHRESLDPDAGMLFDFEREQIVSIWMENTLIPLDILYIRRDGRIVKIIENAEPLSRSQLLSDFPVLAVLEIAGGRAGERGIEPGDTVRHALFGNAMTDAPAPADDDGGADEDGENGAEGEGAEDDSEDDNADDAEG
;
A
#
# COMPACT_ATOMS: atom_id res chain seq x y z
N MET A 1 -66.00 51.43 -65.35
CA MET A 1 -66.00 50.03 -65.82
C MET A 1 -64.67 49.44 -65.35
N THR A 2 -64.53 48.47 -64.45
CA THR A 2 -65.44 47.44 -63.92
C THR A 2 -64.88 46.93 -62.58
N THR A 3 -65.78 46.56 -61.67
CA THR A 3 -65.68 45.98 -60.31
C THR A 3 -64.91 44.63 -60.27
N ILE A 4 -64.28 44.18 -59.16
CA ILE A 4 -64.69 43.10 -58.20
C ILE A 4 -63.42 42.73 -57.38
N LEU A 5 -63.34 42.92 -56.05
CA LEU A 5 -63.71 42.04 -54.91
C LEU A 5 -62.78 40.84 -54.64
N SER A 6 -62.30 40.74 -53.38
CA SER A 6 -62.14 39.53 -52.53
C SER A 6 -60.77 39.39 -51.85
N TRP A 7 -60.78 39.29 -50.52
CA TRP A 7 -59.66 38.93 -49.63
C TRP A 7 -60.02 37.61 -48.93
N PRO A 8 -59.06 36.71 -48.65
CA PRO A 8 -58.75 36.38 -47.24
C PRO A 8 -57.25 36.02 -47.00
N ARG A 9 -56.63 36.53 -45.92
CA ARG A 9 -56.32 35.93 -44.59
C ARG A 9 -55.01 35.12 -44.50
N LEU A 10 -54.17 35.55 -43.53
CA LEU A 10 -53.21 34.77 -42.70
C LEU A 10 -52.02 34.16 -43.48
N ALA A 11 -50.80 33.96 -42.97
CA ALA A 11 -50.17 33.99 -41.65
C ALA A 11 -48.68 34.30 -41.92
N GLY A 12 -47.94 34.95 -41.01
CA GLY A 12 -47.12 34.19 -40.07
C GLY A 12 -45.72 34.82 -40.02
N ALA A 13 -45.39 35.42 -38.88
CA ALA A 13 -44.03 35.76 -38.51
C ALA A 13 -43.33 34.46 -38.07
N PHE A 14 -42.15 34.16 -38.59
CA PHE A 14 -41.24 33.20 -37.97
C PHE A 14 -39.87 33.86 -37.81
N SER A 15 -39.62 34.24 -36.56
CA SER A 15 -38.34 34.71 -36.05
C SER A 15 -37.37 33.54 -36.02
N ALA A 16 -36.27 33.62 -36.77
CA ALA A 16 -35.19 32.64 -36.70
C ALA A 16 -34.10 33.16 -35.75
N LEU A 17 -34.30 32.94 -34.45
CA LEU A 17 -33.23 33.02 -33.46
C LEU A 17 -32.55 31.66 -33.38
N VAL A 18 -31.47 31.47 -34.12
CA VAL A 18 -30.61 30.29 -34.00
C VAL A 18 -29.70 30.48 -32.79
N LEU A 19 -30.10 29.93 -31.64
CA LEU A 19 -29.22 29.76 -30.48
C LEU A 19 -28.31 28.55 -30.72
N PHE A 20 -27.08 28.79 -31.14
CA PHE A 20 -26.03 27.78 -31.19
C PHE A 20 -25.48 27.58 -29.77
N ALA A 21 -26.18 26.80 -28.95
CA ALA A 21 -25.61 26.30 -27.71
C ALA A 21 -24.66 25.15 -28.05
N ALA A 22 -23.38 25.45 -28.22
CA ALA A 22 -22.33 24.43 -28.27
C ALA A 22 -22.18 23.84 -26.87
N ALA A 23 -22.95 22.80 -26.57
CA ALA A 23 -22.71 21.95 -25.42
C ALA A 23 -21.41 21.18 -25.67
N CYS A 24 -20.32 21.57 -25.01
CA CYS A 24 -19.13 20.73 -24.90
C CYS A 24 -19.48 19.50 -24.05
N ALA A 25 -19.98 18.45 -24.70
CA ALA A 25 -20.04 17.12 -24.12
C ALA A 25 -18.60 16.70 -23.78
N HIS A 26 -18.24 16.72 -22.51
CA HIS A 26 -17.02 16.09 -22.05
C HIS A 26 -17.23 14.59 -22.21
N ALA A 27 -16.61 14.00 -23.24
CA ALA A 27 -16.52 12.55 -23.33
C ALA A 27 -15.79 12.06 -22.08
N VAL A 28 -16.47 11.25 -21.27
CA VAL A 28 -15.81 10.53 -20.18
C VAL A 28 -14.87 9.53 -20.85
N SER A 29 -13.57 9.72 -20.71
CA SER A 29 -12.58 8.78 -21.21
C SER A 29 -12.66 7.48 -20.42
N ASP A 30 -12.64 6.34 -21.12
CA ASP A 30 -12.59 5.02 -20.50
C ASP A 30 -11.17 4.78 -19.93
N PRO A 31 -10.99 4.66 -18.61
CA PRO A 31 -9.67 4.50 -18.03
C PRO A 31 -9.02 3.14 -18.33
N THR A 32 -9.80 2.16 -18.79
CA THR A 32 -9.32 0.82 -19.12
C THR A 32 -8.80 0.71 -20.56
N ALA A 33 -9.00 1.74 -21.39
CA ALA A 33 -8.52 1.76 -22.78
C ALA A 33 -6.98 1.69 -22.85
N PRO A 34 -6.38 0.95 -23.80
CA PRO A 34 -4.93 0.75 -23.85
C PRO A 34 -4.11 2.06 -23.85
N ASP A 35 -4.62 3.10 -24.51
CA ASP A 35 -4.03 4.43 -24.65
C ASP A 35 -4.44 5.44 -23.57
N ALA A 36 -5.29 5.04 -22.62
CA ALA A 36 -5.66 5.88 -21.49
C ALA A 36 -4.44 6.15 -20.58
N VAL A 37 -4.27 7.42 -20.21
CA VAL A 37 -3.25 7.86 -19.26
C VAL A 37 -3.91 8.05 -17.90
N VAL A 38 -3.65 7.13 -16.98
CA VAL A 38 -4.11 7.20 -15.59
C VAL A 38 -2.90 7.42 -14.69
N ALA A 39 -2.91 8.49 -13.92
CA ALA A 39 -1.86 8.78 -12.94
C ALA A 39 -2.20 8.10 -11.61
N PHE A 40 -1.23 7.36 -11.05
CA PHE A 40 -1.34 6.72 -9.74
C PHE A 40 -0.58 7.51 -8.67
N GLY A 41 -0.91 7.29 -7.40
CA GLY A 41 -0.11 7.79 -6.28
C GLY A 41 1.15 6.95 -6.02
N GLY A 42 2.04 7.43 -5.17
CA GLY A 42 3.26 6.71 -4.77
C GLY A 42 4.37 6.71 -5.85
N PRO A 43 5.21 5.66 -5.93
CA PRO A 43 5.12 4.44 -5.14
C PRO A 43 5.45 4.66 -3.66
N ASP A 44 4.65 4.07 -2.78
CA ASP A 44 4.83 4.10 -1.33
C ASP A 44 5.46 2.78 -0.85
N ARG A 45 6.22 2.85 0.25
CA ARG A 45 6.80 1.66 0.89
C ARG A 45 5.72 0.88 1.63
N VAL A 46 5.54 -0.38 1.28
CA VAL A 46 4.65 -1.33 1.94
C VAL A 46 5.48 -2.46 2.52
N VAL A 47 5.38 -2.69 3.83
CA VAL A 47 6.12 -3.78 4.50
C VAL A 47 5.12 -4.83 4.96
N ILE A 48 5.42 -6.10 4.73
CA ILE A 48 4.64 -7.23 5.22
C ILE A 48 5.48 -7.92 6.29
N GLU A 49 4.96 -7.97 7.51
CA GLU A 49 5.56 -8.75 8.60
C GLU A 49 5.15 -10.20 8.44
N THR A 50 6.11 -11.05 8.05
CA THR A 50 5.94 -12.51 7.96
C THR A 50 6.65 -13.21 9.12
N ALA A 51 6.47 -14.53 9.23
CA ALA A 51 7.18 -15.35 10.21
C ALA A 51 8.71 -15.38 9.98
N ASP A 52 9.15 -15.23 8.73
CA ASP A 52 10.56 -15.28 8.34
C ASP A 52 11.24 -13.90 8.38
N GLY A 53 10.47 -12.83 8.57
CA GLY A 53 10.95 -11.45 8.68
C GLY A 53 10.15 -10.46 7.82
N PRO A 54 10.48 -9.16 7.90
CA PRO A 54 9.80 -8.17 7.08
C PRO A 54 10.16 -8.30 5.60
N VAL A 55 9.15 -8.27 4.73
CA VAL A 55 9.29 -8.22 3.27
C VAL A 55 8.79 -6.89 2.76
N GLU A 56 9.54 -6.24 1.88
CA GLU A 56 9.23 -4.89 1.39
C GLU A 56 8.83 -4.88 -0.07
N PHE A 57 7.86 -4.01 -0.38
CA PHE A 57 7.43 -3.67 -1.74
C PHE A 57 7.32 -2.15 -1.90
N LEU A 58 7.54 -1.68 -3.12
CA LEU A 58 7.19 -0.33 -3.55
C LEU A 58 5.89 -0.38 -4.35
N ALA A 59 4.81 0.12 -3.76
CA ALA A 59 3.47 -0.01 -4.32
C ALA A 59 2.94 1.33 -4.83
N GLU A 60 2.50 1.38 -6.09
CA GLU A 60 1.66 2.48 -6.56
C GLU A 60 0.29 2.43 -5.88
N ILE A 61 -0.32 3.59 -5.68
CA ILE A 61 -1.58 3.71 -4.95
C ILE A 61 -2.75 3.95 -5.91
N ALA A 62 -3.74 3.06 -5.85
CA ALA A 62 -5.01 3.17 -6.57
C ALA A 62 -6.14 3.52 -5.58
N ALA A 63 -6.36 4.83 -5.39
CA ALA A 63 -7.32 5.37 -4.42
C ALA A 63 -8.62 5.90 -5.06
N THR A 64 -8.63 6.16 -6.37
CA THR A 64 -9.85 6.59 -7.09
C THR A 64 -10.51 5.44 -7.83
N ASP A 65 -11.80 5.55 -8.14
CA ASP A 65 -12.51 4.57 -8.97
C ASP A 65 -11.83 4.34 -10.33
N GLU A 66 -11.28 5.40 -10.91
CA GLU A 66 -10.56 5.36 -12.18
C GLU A 66 -9.27 4.54 -12.08
N GLN A 67 -8.48 4.81 -11.04
CA GLN A 67 -7.24 4.08 -10.75
C GLN A 67 -7.52 2.61 -10.44
N ARG A 68 -8.55 2.33 -9.62
CA ARG A 68 -8.94 0.95 -9.27
C ARG A 68 -9.43 0.16 -10.49
N GLN A 69 -10.18 0.80 -11.39
CA GLN A 69 -10.63 0.17 -12.64
C GLN A 69 -9.46 -0.13 -13.58
N ARG A 70 -8.50 0.78 -13.69
CA ARG A 70 -7.30 0.60 -14.52
C ARG A 70 -6.36 -0.47 -13.96
N GLY A 71 -6.08 -0.43 -12.66
CA GLY A 71 -5.16 -1.35 -12.01
C GLY A 71 -3.83 -1.50 -12.76
N LEU A 72 -3.38 -2.75 -12.89
CA LEU A 72 -2.17 -3.14 -13.64
C LEU A 72 -2.45 -3.53 -15.11
N MET A 73 -3.60 -3.16 -15.68
CA MET A 73 -3.93 -3.49 -17.09
C MET A 73 -2.86 -3.00 -18.06
N HIS A 74 -2.65 -3.79 -19.12
CA HIS A 74 -1.74 -3.53 -20.24
C HIS A 74 -0.25 -3.45 -19.89
N ARG A 75 0.15 -3.69 -18.63
CA ARG A 75 1.57 -3.78 -18.27
C ARG A 75 2.16 -5.10 -18.73
N GLU A 76 3.29 -5.04 -19.42
CA GLU A 76 4.00 -6.23 -19.91
C GLU A 76 4.90 -6.87 -18.84
N SER A 77 5.25 -6.12 -17.80
CA SER A 77 6.08 -6.58 -16.69
C SER A 77 5.76 -5.81 -15.40
N LEU A 78 6.13 -6.41 -14.26
CA LEU A 78 6.14 -5.79 -12.95
C LEU A 78 7.44 -6.18 -12.25
N ASP A 79 8.12 -5.20 -11.63
CA ASP A 79 9.35 -5.49 -10.89
C ASP A 79 9.06 -6.43 -9.70
N PRO A 80 9.98 -7.33 -9.32
CA PRO A 80 9.72 -8.36 -8.30
C PRO A 80 9.35 -7.83 -6.91
N ASP A 81 9.74 -6.60 -6.62
CA ASP A 81 9.50 -5.90 -5.35
C ASP A 81 8.60 -4.67 -5.56
N ALA A 82 7.85 -4.64 -6.67
CA ALA A 82 6.82 -3.65 -6.94
C ALA A 82 5.43 -4.25 -6.76
N GLY A 83 4.45 -3.37 -6.60
CA GLY A 83 3.05 -3.76 -6.53
C GLY A 83 2.10 -2.59 -6.75
N MET A 84 0.82 -2.85 -6.51
CA MET A 84 -0.21 -1.82 -6.47
C MET A 84 -1.13 -2.04 -5.27
N LEU A 85 -1.28 -1.00 -4.45
CA LEU A 85 -2.16 -1.00 -3.29
C LEU A 85 -3.46 -0.27 -3.64
N PHE A 86 -4.55 -1.01 -3.66
CA PHE A 86 -5.90 -0.52 -3.92
C PHE A 86 -6.53 -0.12 -2.58
N ASP A 87 -6.90 1.15 -2.43
CA ASP A 87 -7.66 1.65 -1.29
C ASP A 87 -9.15 1.70 -1.65
N PHE A 88 -10.00 0.98 -0.91
CA PHE A 88 -11.45 0.98 -1.12
C PHE A 88 -12.21 1.94 -0.19
N GLU A 89 -11.50 2.73 0.62
CA GLU A 89 -11.96 3.73 1.60
C GLU A 89 -12.75 3.12 2.80
N ARG A 90 -13.64 2.18 2.52
CA ARG A 90 -14.53 1.48 3.46
C ARG A 90 -14.34 -0.03 3.36
N GLU A 91 -14.48 -0.72 4.49
CA GLU A 91 -14.43 -2.17 4.50
C GLU A 91 -15.66 -2.74 3.79
N GLN A 92 -15.41 -3.57 2.78
CA GLN A 92 -16.45 -4.19 1.98
C GLN A 92 -15.96 -5.49 1.35
N ILE A 93 -16.89 -6.33 0.90
CA ILE A 93 -16.54 -7.46 0.04
C ILE A 93 -16.18 -6.88 -1.32
N VAL A 94 -14.97 -7.17 -1.79
CA VAL A 94 -14.48 -6.70 -3.08
C VAL A 94 -14.28 -7.88 -4.02
N SER A 95 -14.37 -7.60 -5.31
CA SER A 95 -14.03 -8.55 -6.38
C SER A 95 -12.99 -7.91 -7.28
N ILE A 96 -11.92 -8.65 -7.54
CA ILE A 96 -10.91 -8.33 -8.54
C ILE A 96 -11.12 -9.25 -9.75
N TRP A 97 -10.56 -8.88 -10.89
CA TRP A 97 -10.45 -9.68 -12.11
C TRP A 97 -9.12 -9.36 -12.80
N MET A 98 -8.79 -10.13 -13.83
CA MET A 98 -7.53 -9.98 -14.58
C MET A 98 -7.79 -9.49 -16.01
N GLU A 99 -8.95 -8.89 -16.28
CA GLU A 99 -9.27 -8.35 -17.60
C GLU A 99 -8.19 -7.35 -18.04
N ASN A 100 -7.63 -7.54 -19.24
CA ASN A 100 -6.53 -6.75 -19.81
C ASN A 100 -5.21 -6.75 -19.00
N THR A 101 -5.08 -7.53 -17.93
CA THR A 101 -3.82 -7.71 -17.20
C THR A 101 -3.01 -8.83 -17.86
N LEU A 102 -1.80 -8.50 -18.33
CA LEU A 102 -0.96 -9.40 -19.16
C LEU A 102 -0.03 -10.31 -18.35
N ILE A 103 0.21 -9.95 -17.09
CA ILE A 103 1.12 -10.63 -16.17
C ILE A 103 0.31 -11.38 -15.09
N PRO A 104 0.79 -12.54 -14.62
CA PRO A 104 0.17 -13.20 -13.47
C PRO A 104 0.41 -12.36 -12.21
N LEU A 105 -0.56 -12.36 -11.31
CA LEU A 105 -0.50 -11.59 -10.06
C LEU A 105 -0.88 -12.45 -8.87
N ASP A 106 -0.29 -12.15 -7.72
CA ASP A 106 -0.83 -12.56 -6.43
C ASP A 106 -1.69 -11.43 -5.87
N ILE A 107 -2.85 -11.78 -5.35
CA ILE A 107 -3.86 -10.84 -4.86
C ILE A 107 -4.05 -11.05 -3.37
N LEU A 108 -3.56 -10.08 -2.58
CA LEU A 108 -3.59 -10.12 -1.13
C LEU A 108 -4.73 -9.22 -0.63
N TYR A 109 -5.75 -9.81 0.00
CA TYR A 109 -6.89 -9.09 0.56
C TYR A 109 -6.60 -8.69 2.01
N ILE A 110 -6.74 -7.40 2.34
CA ILE A 110 -6.22 -6.81 3.59
C ILE A 110 -7.31 -6.05 4.35
N ARG A 111 -7.49 -6.37 5.64
CA ARG A 111 -8.43 -5.68 6.55
C ARG A 111 -7.97 -4.27 6.95
N ARG A 112 -8.85 -3.51 7.59
CA ARG A 112 -8.57 -2.18 8.14
C ARG A 112 -7.33 -2.11 9.03
N ASP A 113 -7.06 -3.18 9.79
CA ASP A 113 -5.93 -3.30 10.72
C ASP A 113 -4.61 -3.70 10.03
N GLY A 114 -4.61 -3.88 8.71
CA GLY A 114 -3.47 -4.33 7.93
C GLY A 114 -3.34 -5.84 7.83
N ARG A 115 -4.23 -6.64 8.45
CA ARG A 115 -4.12 -8.09 8.42
C ARG A 115 -4.51 -8.67 7.06
N ILE A 116 -3.65 -9.51 6.49
CA ILE A 116 -3.98 -10.30 5.29
C ILE A 116 -4.97 -11.39 5.69
N VAL A 117 -6.11 -11.45 5.00
CA VAL A 117 -7.16 -12.43 5.29
C VAL A 117 -7.32 -13.52 4.25
N LYS A 118 -6.83 -13.25 3.04
CA LYS A 118 -6.87 -14.18 1.91
C LYS A 118 -5.80 -13.79 0.92
N ILE A 119 -5.18 -14.79 0.32
CA ILE A 119 -4.27 -14.64 -0.80
C ILE A 119 -4.82 -15.51 -1.94
N ILE A 120 -4.86 -14.97 -3.14
CA ILE A 120 -5.06 -15.73 -4.37
C ILE A 120 -3.75 -15.64 -5.13
N GLU A 121 -3.01 -16.74 -5.17
CA GLU A 121 -1.74 -16.81 -5.88
C GLU A 121 -1.95 -17.12 -7.36
N ASN A 122 -1.07 -16.59 -8.20
CA ASN A 122 -1.00 -16.86 -9.64
C ASN A 122 -2.34 -16.66 -10.36
N ALA A 123 -3.02 -15.54 -10.09
CA ALA A 123 -4.23 -15.15 -10.81
C ALA A 123 -3.96 -15.13 -12.33
N GLU A 124 -4.87 -15.78 -13.09
CA GLU A 124 -4.67 -16.04 -14.51
C GLU A 124 -4.80 -14.75 -15.35
N PRO A 125 -3.78 -14.38 -16.14
CA PRO A 125 -3.85 -13.22 -17.03
C PRO A 125 -5.07 -13.23 -17.94
N LEU A 126 -5.61 -12.05 -18.25
CA LEU A 126 -6.77 -11.85 -19.13
C LEU A 126 -8.09 -12.50 -18.67
N SER A 127 -8.12 -13.15 -17.50
CA SER A 127 -9.30 -13.82 -16.98
C SER A 127 -10.34 -12.83 -16.46
N ARG A 128 -11.61 -13.06 -16.83
CA ARG A 128 -12.78 -12.32 -16.30
C ARG A 128 -13.45 -13.01 -15.11
N SER A 129 -12.85 -14.08 -14.60
CA SER A 129 -13.33 -14.76 -13.40
C SER A 129 -13.28 -13.79 -12.22
N GLN A 130 -14.35 -13.77 -11.42
CA GLN A 130 -14.40 -12.95 -10.22
C GLN A 130 -13.57 -13.58 -9.11
N LEU A 131 -12.56 -12.85 -8.67
CA LEU A 131 -11.71 -13.19 -7.55
C LEU A 131 -12.23 -12.42 -6.34
N LEU A 132 -13.01 -13.09 -5.50
CA LEU A 132 -13.70 -12.47 -4.35
C LEU A 132 -12.82 -12.48 -3.09
N SER A 133 -12.97 -11.46 -2.25
CA SER A 133 -12.28 -11.36 -0.96
C SER A 133 -12.80 -12.33 0.12
N ASP A 134 -14.02 -12.84 -0.02
CA ASP A 134 -14.80 -13.64 0.95
C ASP A 134 -15.11 -12.94 2.30
N PHE A 135 -14.33 -11.91 2.67
CA PHE A 135 -14.47 -11.12 3.89
C PHE A 135 -14.42 -9.62 3.58
N PRO A 136 -15.06 -8.77 4.41
CA PRO A 136 -14.88 -7.33 4.30
C PRO A 136 -13.40 -6.96 4.45
N VAL A 137 -12.89 -6.19 3.50
CA VAL A 137 -11.51 -5.72 3.46
C VAL A 137 -11.45 -4.24 3.11
N LEU A 138 -10.41 -3.56 3.59
CA LEU A 138 -10.14 -2.16 3.28
C LEU A 138 -9.34 -2.04 1.98
N ALA A 139 -8.42 -2.96 1.75
CA ALA A 139 -7.44 -2.84 0.69
C ALA A 139 -7.15 -4.17 0.01
N VAL A 140 -6.58 -4.08 -1.18
CA VAL A 140 -5.95 -5.19 -1.90
C VAL A 140 -4.54 -4.77 -2.28
N LEU A 141 -3.57 -5.64 -2.07
CA LEU A 141 -2.22 -5.48 -2.62
C LEU A 141 -2.04 -6.50 -3.75
N GLU A 142 -1.77 -6.02 -4.95
CA GLU A 142 -1.36 -6.84 -6.09
C GLU A 142 0.17 -6.82 -6.22
N ILE A 143 0.79 -8.00 -6.30
CA ILE A 143 2.22 -8.21 -6.55
C ILE A 143 2.41 -9.24 -7.67
N ALA A 144 3.64 -9.42 -8.16
CA ALA A 144 3.93 -10.41 -9.19
C ALA A 144 3.47 -11.84 -8.79
N GLY A 145 2.94 -12.61 -9.74
CA GLY A 145 2.43 -13.95 -9.49
C GLY A 145 3.48 -14.91 -8.93
N GLY A 146 3.11 -15.67 -7.89
CA GLY A 146 3.95 -16.60 -7.15
C GLY A 146 4.86 -15.94 -6.10
N ARG A 147 4.89 -14.61 -6.05
CA ARG A 147 5.79 -13.87 -5.16
C ARG A 147 5.43 -14.01 -3.69
N ALA A 148 4.15 -14.17 -3.36
CA ALA A 148 3.70 -14.41 -1.99
C ALA A 148 4.32 -15.69 -1.43
N GLY A 149 4.19 -16.81 -2.17
CA GLY A 149 4.79 -18.09 -1.81
C GLY A 149 6.32 -18.05 -1.76
N GLU A 150 6.98 -17.38 -2.71
CA GLU A 150 8.45 -17.21 -2.70
C GLU A 150 8.97 -16.46 -1.46
N ARG A 151 8.14 -15.60 -0.88
CA ARG A 151 8.50 -14.71 0.24
C ARG A 151 7.97 -15.18 1.59
N GLY A 152 7.30 -16.34 1.62
CA GLY A 152 6.69 -16.85 2.85
C GLY A 152 5.56 -15.96 3.38
N ILE A 153 4.84 -15.26 2.51
CA ILE A 153 3.71 -14.41 2.89
C ILE A 153 2.46 -15.27 2.99
N GLU A 154 1.79 -15.26 4.13
CA GLU A 154 0.63 -16.10 4.42
C GLU A 154 -0.58 -15.29 4.93
N PRO A 155 -1.82 -15.82 4.78
CA PRO A 155 -2.97 -15.26 5.48
C PRO A 155 -2.74 -15.21 6.98
N GLY A 156 -2.84 -14.02 7.56
CA GLY A 156 -2.60 -13.75 8.98
C GLY A 156 -1.45 -12.78 9.24
N ASP A 157 -0.54 -12.64 8.27
CA ASP A 157 0.53 -11.65 8.27
C ASP A 157 -0.01 -10.22 8.26
N THR A 158 0.82 -9.27 8.68
CA THR A 158 0.42 -7.87 8.86
C THR A 158 1.13 -6.96 7.88
N VAL A 159 0.35 -6.22 7.09
CA VAL A 159 0.82 -5.16 6.22
C VAL A 159 0.94 -3.86 7.01
N ARG A 160 2.13 -3.28 7.00
CA ARG A 160 2.48 -1.97 7.57
C ARG A 160 2.43 -0.92 6.47
N HIS A 161 1.50 0.03 6.59
CA HIS A 161 1.38 1.18 5.70
C HIS A 161 0.54 2.29 6.35
N ALA A 162 0.70 3.53 5.89
CA ALA A 162 -0.06 4.67 6.42
C ALA A 162 -1.58 4.49 6.28
N LEU A 163 -2.02 3.80 5.23
CA LEU A 163 -3.43 3.46 4.97
C LEU A 163 -4.11 2.71 6.13
N PHE A 164 -3.36 1.88 6.84
CA PHE A 164 -3.88 1.07 7.95
C PHE A 164 -3.66 1.74 9.33
N GLY A 165 -3.07 2.95 9.35
CA GLY A 165 -2.72 3.65 10.59
C GLY A 165 -1.65 2.94 11.43
N ASN A 166 -0.86 2.05 10.82
CA ASN A 166 0.08 1.16 11.50
C ASN A 166 1.51 1.22 10.91
N ALA A 167 1.82 2.27 10.14
CA ALA A 167 3.10 2.44 9.45
C ALA A 167 4.30 2.29 10.40
N MET A 168 5.37 1.67 9.91
CA MET A 168 6.66 1.67 10.58
C MET A 168 7.13 3.13 10.70
N THR A 169 7.42 3.60 11.91
CA THR A 169 8.09 4.89 12.08
C THR A 169 9.57 4.66 11.82
N ASP A 170 10.18 5.41 10.91
CA ASP A 170 11.64 5.45 10.71
C ASP A 170 12.34 6.16 11.90
N ALA A 171 11.94 5.84 13.13
CA ALA A 171 12.66 6.29 14.30
C ALA A 171 14.05 5.64 14.23
N PRO A 172 15.14 6.42 14.25
CA PRO A 172 16.46 5.83 14.39
C PRO A 172 16.44 4.94 15.63
N ALA A 173 17.06 3.77 15.54
CA ALA A 173 17.31 2.92 16.71
C ALA A 173 17.77 3.83 17.86
N PRO A 174 17.25 3.67 19.09
CA PRO A 174 17.74 4.45 20.21
C PRO A 174 19.25 4.31 20.20
N ALA A 175 19.95 5.44 20.06
CA ALA A 175 21.40 5.44 20.18
C ALA A 175 21.71 4.70 21.47
N ASP A 176 22.52 3.64 21.36
CA ASP A 176 23.09 2.99 22.53
C ASP A 176 23.69 4.12 23.37
N ASP A 177 23.02 4.43 24.49
CA ASP A 177 23.54 5.29 25.54
C ASP A 177 24.73 4.52 26.11
N ASP A 178 25.89 4.72 25.46
CA ASP A 178 27.17 4.29 25.98
C ASP A 178 27.41 5.12 27.22
N GLY A 179 26.91 4.60 28.34
CA GLY A 179 27.29 5.02 29.68
C GLY A 179 28.80 4.95 29.81
N GLY A 180 29.47 6.04 29.43
CA GLY A 180 30.86 6.32 29.70
C GLY A 180 30.99 6.46 31.20
N ALA A 181 31.38 5.36 31.84
CA ALA A 181 32.03 5.41 33.13
C ALA A 181 33.41 6.05 32.91
N ASP A 182 33.52 7.35 33.18
CA ASP A 182 34.80 8.02 33.36
C ASP A 182 35.40 7.53 34.70
N GLU A 183 36.14 6.42 34.64
CA GLU A 183 37.08 6.01 35.68
C GLU A 183 38.42 6.73 35.46
N ASP A 184 38.53 7.94 36.02
CA ASP A 184 39.77 8.69 36.07
C ASP A 184 40.58 8.24 37.30
N GLY A 185 41.39 7.20 37.12
CA GLY A 185 42.41 6.79 38.08
C GLY A 185 43.60 7.75 38.09
N GLU A 186 43.64 8.68 39.03
CA GLU A 186 44.84 9.47 39.34
C GLU A 186 45.67 8.76 40.43
N ASN A 187 46.82 8.21 40.05
CA ASN A 187 47.76 7.52 40.92
C ASN A 187 48.78 8.53 41.48
N GLY A 188 48.62 8.95 42.73
CA GLY A 188 49.54 9.83 43.47
C GLY A 188 50.20 9.09 44.63
N ALA A 189 51.52 8.92 44.54
CA ALA A 189 52.36 8.21 45.49
C ALA A 189 52.76 9.07 46.70
N GLU A 190 52.47 8.60 47.91
CA GLU A 190 53.16 8.86 49.20
C GLU A 190 52.93 7.58 50.05
N GLY A 191 53.86 6.93 50.75
CA GLY A 191 55.02 7.41 51.48
C GLY A 191 54.85 7.02 52.96
N GLU A 192 55.43 5.86 53.34
CA GLU A 192 55.87 5.46 54.70
C GLU A 192 54.87 5.24 55.86
N GLY A 193 54.98 4.08 56.52
CA GLY A 193 55.00 4.00 57.99
C GLY A 193 54.13 2.95 58.69
N ALA A 194 54.79 2.16 59.57
CA ALA A 194 54.29 1.35 60.70
C ALA A 194 53.56 0.03 60.36
N GLU A 195 54.18 -1.13 60.60
CA GLU A 195 54.24 -1.86 61.90
C GLU A 195 52.86 -2.38 62.33
N ASP A 196 52.69 -3.71 62.42
CA ASP A 196 52.55 -4.43 63.70
C ASP A 196 51.87 -5.80 63.52
N ASP A 197 52.57 -6.82 64.01
CA ASP A 197 52.11 -8.04 64.67
C ASP A 197 50.83 -8.76 64.21
N SER A 198 51.00 -10.00 63.73
CA SER A 198 50.97 -11.19 64.61
C SER A 198 50.73 -12.45 63.77
N GLU A 199 51.73 -13.32 63.70
CA GLU A 199 51.51 -14.76 63.57
C GLU A 199 50.60 -15.24 64.71
N ASP A 200 49.56 -16.01 64.40
CA ASP A 200 49.06 -17.02 65.32
C ASP A 200 48.51 -18.23 64.55
N ASP A 201 49.04 -19.38 64.96
CA ASP A 201 48.79 -20.72 64.46
C ASP A 201 47.38 -21.23 64.84
N ASN A 202 46.77 -22.01 63.94
CA ASN A 202 46.03 -23.24 64.27
C ASN A 202 45.64 -23.93 62.94
N ALA A 203 46.06 -25.15 62.61
CA ALA A 203 45.64 -26.45 63.17
C ALA A 203 44.11 -26.58 63.19
N ASP A 204 43.45 -27.66 62.85
CA ASP A 204 43.74 -29.02 62.39
C ASP A 204 42.33 -29.56 61.98
N ASP A 205 42.23 -30.83 61.60
CA ASP A 205 40.99 -31.63 61.51
C ASP A 205 40.14 -31.43 60.23
N ALA A 206 40.18 -32.31 59.22
CA ALA A 206 39.87 -33.74 59.17
C ALA A 206 38.36 -34.08 59.12
N GLU A 207 38.09 -35.09 58.29
CA GLU A 207 36.91 -35.97 58.20
C GLU A 207 35.72 -35.52 57.32
N GLY A 208 35.44 -36.34 56.30
CA GLY A 208 34.07 -36.79 56.02
C GLY A 208 33.55 -36.62 54.60
#